data_AF-A0A2P6W704-F1
#
_entry.id   AF-A0A2P6W704-F1
#
_cell.length_a   1.000
_cell.length_b   1.000
_cell.length_c   1.000
_cell.angle_alpha   90.00
_cell.angle_beta   90.00
_cell.angle_gamma   90.00
#
_symmetry.space_group_name_H-M   'P 1'
#
loop_
_entity.id
_entity.type
_entity.pdbx_description
1 polymer ?
#
loop_
_entity_poly.entity_id
_entity_poly.type
_entity_poly.pdbx_seq_one_letter_code
_entity_poly.pdbx_strand_id
1 'polypeptide(L)'
;MMEVEDYFNSIRKKTDEAYDVAEEARSQSRDPEQRVDIPVAEDLPEKASSLVIAAKFPDLEDQGVAERIRELEDEYGKNDERGAFQIGREIAQGDFYEFDDLEKACDAGVRVGASYMTGGITTAPLEGIGDIKIRENSDGTEYLAVYYSGPIRSAGGTASAMSVLLADYVRIGVDLDPFKPS
;
A
#
# COMPACT_ATOMS: atom_id res chain seq x y z
N MET A 1 -15.79 29.21 -22.14
CA MET A 1 -14.64 28.38 -21.71
C MET A 1 -15.18 27.55 -20.58
N MET A 2 -15.12 26.22 -20.68
CA MET A 2 -15.61 25.36 -19.61
C MET A 2 -14.66 25.54 -18.43
N GLU A 3 -15.20 25.80 -17.24
CA GLU A 3 -14.38 25.90 -16.03
C GLU A 3 -13.71 24.55 -15.76
N VAL A 4 -12.50 24.56 -15.18
CA VAL A 4 -11.72 23.34 -14.94
C VAL A 4 -12.48 22.36 -14.04
N GLU A 5 -13.26 22.89 -13.09
CA GLU A 5 -14.13 22.09 -12.23
C GLU A 5 -15.24 21.39 -13.02
N ASP A 6 -15.91 22.09 -13.95
CA ASP A 6 -16.94 21.49 -14.81
C ASP A 6 -16.35 20.37 -15.68
N TYR A 7 -15.12 20.54 -16.15
CA TYR A 7 -14.41 19.51 -16.90
C TYR A 7 -14.19 18.24 -16.06
N PHE A 8 -13.61 18.38 -14.86
CA PHE A 8 -13.36 17.24 -13.97
C PHE A 8 -14.67 16.58 -13.53
N ASN A 9 -15.71 17.37 -13.20
CA ASN A 9 -17.04 16.84 -12.88
C ASN A 9 -17.63 16.03 -14.03
N SER A 10 -17.43 16.47 -15.28
CA SER A 10 -17.91 15.72 -16.45
C SER A 10 -17.17 14.40 -16.66
N ILE A 11 -15.89 14.32 -16.27
CA ILE A 11 -15.11 13.08 -16.29
C ILE A 11 -15.61 12.15 -15.18
N ARG A 12 -15.69 12.64 -13.94
CA ARG A 12 -16.14 11.87 -12.78
C ARG A 12 -17.49 11.21 -13.05
N LYS A 13 -18.48 11.99 -13.52
CA LYS A 13 -19.80 11.48 -13.86
C LYS A 13 -19.76 10.33 -14.88
N LYS A 14 -18.93 10.44 -15.93
CA LYS A 14 -18.81 9.39 -16.95
C LYS A 14 -18.07 8.16 -16.43
N THR A 15 -17.11 8.35 -15.53
CA THR A 15 -16.44 7.27 -14.83
C THR A 15 -17.45 6.51 -13.97
N ASP A 16 -18.28 7.21 -13.19
CA ASP A 16 -19.33 6.61 -12.35
C ASP A 16 -20.33 5.82 -13.20
N GLU A 17 -20.83 6.41 -14.30
CA GLU A 17 -21.72 5.73 -15.25
C GLU A 17 -21.11 4.44 -15.82
N ALA A 18 -19.80 4.42 -16.09
CA ALA A 18 -19.12 3.23 -16.57
C ALA A 18 -18.90 2.19 -15.45
N TYR A 19 -18.66 2.65 -14.23
CA TYR A 19 -18.47 1.81 -13.05
C TYR A 19 -19.77 1.08 -12.68
N ASP A 20 -20.91 1.77 -12.72
CA ASP A 20 -22.25 1.19 -12.47
C ASP A 20 -22.54 0.01 -13.42
N VAL A 21 -22.23 0.18 -14.71
CA VAL A 21 -22.38 -0.87 -15.72
C VAL A 21 -21.46 -2.07 -15.43
N ALA A 22 -20.22 -1.80 -15.00
CA ALA A 22 -19.25 -2.84 -14.66
C ALA A 22 -19.66 -3.63 -13.41
N GLU A 23 -20.18 -2.96 -12.38
CA GLU A 23 -20.69 -3.61 -11.17
C GLU A 23 -21.91 -4.49 -11.47
N GLU A 24 -22.87 -4.02 -12.28
CA GLU A 24 -24.02 -4.86 -12.70
C GLU A 24 -23.58 -6.09 -13.53
N ALA A 25 -22.51 -5.97 -14.30
CA ALA A 25 -21.93 -7.11 -15.01
C ALA A 25 -21.27 -8.10 -14.04
N ARG A 26 -20.42 -7.61 -13.12
CA ARG A 26 -19.69 -8.43 -12.16
C ARG A 26 -20.61 -9.15 -11.16
N SER A 27 -21.74 -8.53 -10.79
CA SER A 27 -22.73 -9.12 -9.89
C SER A 27 -23.44 -10.36 -10.48
N GLN A 28 -23.26 -10.65 -11.77
CA GLN A 28 -23.80 -11.86 -12.40
C GLN A 28 -22.94 -13.12 -12.12
N SER A 29 -21.83 -12.96 -11.38
CA SER A 29 -20.93 -14.04 -10.97
C SER A 29 -20.39 -14.87 -12.15
N ARG A 30 -20.09 -14.20 -13.27
CA ARG A 30 -19.54 -14.81 -14.51
C ARG A 30 -18.04 -14.58 -14.69
N ASP A 31 -17.46 -13.75 -13.84
CA ASP A 31 -16.06 -13.39 -13.79
C ASP A 31 -15.41 -13.94 -12.51
N PRO A 32 -14.06 -13.93 -12.39
CA PRO A 32 -13.36 -14.44 -11.21
C PRO A 32 -13.80 -13.78 -9.89
N GLU A 33 -14.17 -12.50 -9.94
CA GLU A 33 -14.60 -11.70 -8.79
C GLU A 33 -15.97 -11.08 -9.07
N GLN A 34 -16.78 -10.92 -8.03
CA GLN A 34 -18.15 -10.35 -8.10
C GLN A 34 -18.20 -8.84 -7.88
N ARG A 35 -17.04 -8.18 -7.88
CA ARG A 35 -16.87 -6.72 -7.74
C ARG A 35 -15.98 -6.20 -8.86
N VAL A 36 -15.95 -4.89 -9.07
CA VAL A 36 -14.94 -4.27 -9.94
C VAL A 36 -13.57 -4.27 -9.25
N ASP A 37 -12.57 -4.84 -9.91
CA ASP A 37 -11.22 -5.02 -9.35
C ASP A 37 -10.31 -3.78 -9.50
N ILE A 38 -10.74 -2.77 -10.25
CA ILE A 38 -9.95 -1.57 -10.56
C ILE A 38 -10.53 -0.38 -9.78
N PRO A 39 -10.00 -0.07 -8.58
CA PRO A 39 -10.53 1.03 -7.77
C PRO A 39 -10.32 2.38 -8.45
N VAL A 40 -11.29 3.28 -8.28
CA VAL A 40 -11.15 4.70 -8.65
C VAL A 40 -10.42 5.42 -7.52
N ALA A 41 -9.47 6.29 -7.87
CA ALA A 41 -8.77 7.15 -6.93
C ALA A 41 -8.65 8.56 -7.53
N GLU A 42 -8.82 9.58 -6.70
CA GLU A 42 -8.81 10.98 -7.15
C GLU A 42 -7.46 11.66 -6.97
N ASP A 43 -6.67 11.18 -6.00
CA ASP A 43 -5.36 11.70 -5.69
C ASP A 43 -4.33 10.59 -5.43
N LEU A 44 -3.09 11.00 -5.19
CA LEU A 44 -1.99 10.08 -4.90
C LEU A 44 -2.20 9.32 -3.58
N PRO A 45 -2.56 9.95 -2.45
CA PRO A 45 -2.86 9.25 -1.20
C PRO A 45 -3.85 8.10 -1.37
N GLU A 46 -5.00 8.36 -2.02
CA GLU A 46 -6.00 7.33 -2.32
C GLU A 46 -5.44 6.26 -3.25
N LYS A 47 -4.77 6.66 -4.33
CA LYS A 47 -4.25 5.70 -5.31
C LYS A 47 -3.21 4.77 -4.71
N ALA A 48 -2.30 5.32 -3.89
CA ALA A 48 -1.22 4.59 -3.27
C ALA A 48 -1.74 3.58 -2.24
N SER A 49 -2.69 3.97 -1.39
CA SER A 49 -3.24 3.09 -0.37
C SER A 49 -4.25 2.09 -0.96
N SER A 50 -5.22 2.57 -1.76
CA SER A 50 -6.34 1.77 -2.26
C SER A 50 -5.90 0.61 -3.14
N LEU A 51 -4.86 0.79 -3.97
CA LEU A 51 -4.34 -0.30 -4.81
C LEU A 51 -3.88 -1.51 -3.97
N VAL A 52 -3.20 -1.25 -2.85
CA VAL A 52 -2.67 -2.30 -1.97
C VAL A 52 -3.74 -2.83 -1.04
N ILE A 53 -4.52 -1.94 -0.44
CA ILE A 53 -5.59 -2.25 0.52
C ILE A 53 -6.68 -3.09 -0.17
N ALA A 54 -7.23 -2.62 -1.29
CA ALA A 54 -8.32 -3.32 -1.98
C ALA A 54 -7.89 -4.69 -2.52
N ALA A 55 -6.60 -4.89 -2.83
CA ALA A 55 -6.09 -6.14 -3.37
C ALA A 55 -5.70 -7.18 -2.29
N LYS A 56 -5.22 -6.74 -1.12
CA LYS A 56 -4.60 -7.64 -0.13
C LYS A 56 -5.04 -7.43 1.33
N PHE A 57 -5.51 -6.25 1.69
CA PHE A 57 -5.79 -5.88 3.08
C PHE A 57 -7.16 -5.19 3.19
N PRO A 58 -8.27 -5.88 2.86
CA PRO A 58 -9.61 -5.29 2.98
C PRO A 58 -9.93 -4.81 4.41
N ASP A 59 -9.22 -5.34 5.41
CA ASP A 59 -9.31 -4.89 6.81
C ASP A 59 -8.93 -3.41 7.01
N LEU A 60 -8.14 -2.83 6.10
CA LEU A 60 -7.73 -1.42 6.12
C LEU A 60 -8.62 -0.51 5.27
N GLU A 61 -9.63 -1.05 4.59
CA GLU A 61 -10.59 -0.28 3.82
C GLU A 61 -11.38 0.65 4.76
N ASP A 62 -11.52 1.92 4.35
CA ASP A 62 -12.17 3.00 5.12
C ASP A 62 -11.59 3.25 6.53
N GLN A 63 -10.37 2.78 6.84
CA GLN A 63 -9.73 3.00 8.15
C GLN A 63 -9.01 4.35 8.28
N GLY A 64 -9.07 5.23 7.27
CA GLY A 64 -8.45 6.56 7.35
C GLY A 64 -7.00 6.65 6.86
N VAL A 65 -6.49 5.61 6.18
CA VAL A 65 -5.09 5.56 5.71
C VAL A 65 -4.79 6.68 4.72
N ALA A 66 -5.71 6.98 3.79
CA ALA A 66 -5.51 8.03 2.79
C ALA A 66 -5.48 9.43 3.43
N GLU A 67 -6.37 9.68 4.40
CA GLU A 67 -6.43 10.91 5.19
C GLU A 67 -5.12 11.12 5.95
N ARG A 68 -4.61 10.07 6.60
CA ARG A 68 -3.35 10.16 7.32
C ARG A 68 -2.17 10.45 6.40
N ILE A 69 -2.14 9.85 5.20
CA ILE A 69 -1.11 10.19 4.20
C ILE A 69 -1.18 11.67 3.83
N ARG A 70 -2.37 12.26 3.67
CA ARG A 70 -2.52 13.71 3.39
C ARG A 70 -1.99 14.58 4.52
N GLU A 71 -2.22 14.20 5.78
CA GLU A 71 -1.65 14.91 6.93
C GLU A 71 -0.12 14.84 6.92
N LEU A 72 0.45 13.68 6.58
CA LEU A 72 1.90 13.51 6.45
C LEU A 72 2.47 14.31 5.28
N GLU A 73 1.71 14.48 4.18
CA GLU A 73 2.08 15.38 3.09
C GLU A 73 2.09 16.85 3.51
N ASP A 74 1.16 17.26 4.37
CA ASP A 74 1.14 18.62 4.92
C ASP A 74 2.31 18.87 5.89
N GLU A 75 2.76 17.84 6.61
CA GLU A 75 3.90 17.92 7.53
C GLU A 75 5.26 17.88 6.82
N TYR A 76 5.47 16.90 5.95
CA TYR A 76 6.78 16.62 5.35
C TYR A 76 6.93 17.14 3.92
N GLY A 77 5.81 17.35 3.23
CA GLY A 77 5.75 17.64 1.80
C GLY A 77 5.23 16.44 0.99
N LYS A 78 4.65 16.75 -0.18
CA LYS A 78 4.12 15.74 -1.10
C LYS A 78 5.22 14.85 -1.65
N ASN A 79 4.98 13.53 -1.67
CA ASN A 79 5.94 12.51 -2.12
C ASN A 79 7.24 12.44 -1.29
N ASP A 80 7.24 12.96 -0.07
CA ASP A 80 8.40 12.83 0.81
C ASP A 80 8.47 11.41 1.38
N GLU A 81 9.67 10.81 1.39
CA GLU A 81 9.85 9.42 1.80
C GLU A 81 9.57 9.21 3.30
N ARG A 82 9.65 10.26 4.12
CA ARG A 82 9.26 10.22 5.53
C ARG A 82 7.77 9.92 5.70
N GLY A 83 6.92 10.43 4.80
CA GLY A 83 5.49 10.11 4.81
C GLY A 83 5.25 8.61 4.57
N ALA A 84 5.98 8.01 3.62
CA ALA A 84 5.91 6.57 3.37
C ALA A 84 6.35 5.72 4.57
N PHE A 85 7.41 6.16 5.25
CA PHE A 85 7.98 5.43 6.38
C PHE A 85 7.07 5.51 7.58
N GLN A 86 6.53 6.70 7.85
CA GLN A 86 5.61 6.94 8.94
C GLN A 86 4.32 6.15 8.75
N ILE A 87 3.67 6.24 7.59
CA ILE A 87 2.43 5.48 7.35
C ILE A 87 2.64 3.96 7.44
N GLY A 88 3.76 3.46 6.90
CA GLY A 88 4.06 2.03 6.96
C GLY A 88 4.28 1.54 8.38
N ARG A 89 4.92 2.35 9.22
CA ARG A 89 5.11 2.06 10.64
C ARG A 89 3.78 2.11 11.42
N GLU A 90 2.99 3.17 11.25
CA GLU A 90 1.70 3.34 11.95
C GLU A 90 0.75 2.16 11.65
N ILE A 91 0.70 1.70 10.40
CA ILE A 91 -0.06 0.50 10.02
C ILE A 91 0.48 -0.74 10.73
N ALA A 92 1.79 -0.95 10.75
CA ALA A 92 2.39 -2.13 11.38
C ALA A 92 2.24 -2.15 12.91
N GLN A 93 2.13 -0.96 13.53
CA GLN A 93 1.88 -0.79 14.97
C GLN A 93 0.40 -0.97 15.34
N GLY A 94 -0.49 -1.08 14.35
CA GLY A 94 -1.92 -1.28 14.55
C GLY A 94 -2.72 0.00 14.78
N ASP A 95 -2.19 1.16 14.42
CA ASP A 95 -2.85 2.47 14.65
C ASP A 95 -4.15 2.64 13.86
N PHE A 96 -4.31 1.89 12.77
CA PHE A 96 -5.51 1.88 11.92
C PHE A 96 -6.38 0.64 12.12
N TYR A 97 -5.74 -0.51 12.32
CA TYR A 97 -6.40 -1.80 12.47
C TYR A 97 -5.50 -2.76 13.22
N GLU A 98 -6.05 -3.45 14.21
CA GLU A 98 -5.33 -4.48 14.97
C GLU A 98 -5.42 -5.82 14.23
N PHE A 99 -4.37 -6.19 13.50
CA PHE A 99 -4.29 -7.48 12.82
C PHE A 99 -4.08 -8.62 13.82
N ASP A 100 -4.64 -9.80 13.53
CA ASP A 100 -4.43 -11.01 14.33
C ASP A 100 -2.96 -11.49 14.34
N ASP A 101 -2.17 -11.04 13.38
CA ASP A 101 -0.80 -11.47 13.14
C ASP A 101 0.09 -10.27 12.82
N LEU A 102 1.19 -10.13 13.57
CA LEU A 102 2.17 -9.07 13.40
C LEU A 102 2.83 -9.14 12.02
N GLU A 103 3.00 -10.34 11.46
CA GLU A 103 3.52 -10.52 10.11
C GLU A 103 2.60 -9.88 9.07
N LYS A 104 1.27 -10.06 9.22
CA LYS A 104 0.27 -9.41 8.34
C LYS A 104 0.26 -7.89 8.50
N ALA A 105 0.42 -7.37 9.73
CA ALA A 105 0.55 -5.94 9.98
C ALA A 105 1.79 -5.34 9.30
N CYS A 106 2.94 -6.02 9.44
CA CYS A 106 4.18 -5.63 8.75
C CYS A 106 4.04 -5.69 7.23
N ASP A 107 3.40 -6.73 6.69
CA ASP A 107 3.17 -6.86 5.24
C ASP A 107 2.32 -5.71 4.70
N ALA A 108 1.24 -5.36 5.41
CA ALA A 108 0.40 -4.22 5.06
C ALA A 108 1.18 -2.90 5.10
N GLY A 109 1.89 -2.63 6.19
CA GLY A 109 2.65 -1.40 6.38
C GLY A 109 3.73 -1.21 5.31
N VAL A 110 4.54 -2.24 5.05
CA VAL A 110 5.60 -2.18 4.04
C VAL A 110 5.02 -2.00 2.63
N ARG A 111 3.93 -2.68 2.28
CA ARG A 111 3.34 -2.54 0.94
C ARG A 111 2.68 -1.18 0.73
N VAL A 112 1.95 -0.66 1.72
CA VAL A 112 1.33 0.67 1.62
C VAL A 112 2.41 1.75 1.52
N GLY A 113 3.43 1.72 2.37
CA GLY A 113 4.56 2.65 2.29
C GLY A 113 5.29 2.55 0.94
N ALA A 114 5.57 1.33 0.45
CA ALA A 114 6.20 1.12 -0.86
C ALA A 114 5.34 1.62 -2.03
N SER A 115 4.02 1.50 -1.92
CA SER A 115 3.09 2.02 -2.91
C SER A 115 3.12 3.55 -2.96
N TYR A 116 3.11 4.19 -1.79
CA TYR A 116 3.21 5.65 -1.71
C TYR A 116 4.53 6.17 -2.30
N MET A 117 5.67 5.55 -1.96
CA MET A 117 6.99 5.94 -2.54
C MET A 117 7.07 5.79 -4.06
N THR A 118 6.30 4.88 -4.65
CA THR A 118 6.31 4.64 -6.10
C THR A 118 5.18 5.38 -6.84
N GLY A 119 4.51 6.31 -6.16
CA GLY A 119 3.42 7.10 -6.73
C GLY A 119 2.15 6.29 -6.99
N GLY A 120 2.05 5.07 -6.46
CA GLY A 120 1.01 4.10 -6.80
C GLY A 120 0.96 3.77 -8.30
N ILE A 121 2.08 3.90 -9.04
CA ILE A 121 2.13 3.69 -10.50
C ILE A 121 2.68 2.30 -10.86
N THR A 122 3.49 1.71 -9.99
CA THR A 122 4.19 0.46 -10.28
C THR A 122 3.48 -0.73 -9.63
N THR A 123 3.63 -1.92 -10.21
CA THR A 123 3.08 -3.16 -9.61
C THR A 123 3.97 -3.71 -8.50
N ALA A 124 5.13 -3.09 -8.25
CA ALA A 124 6.13 -3.59 -7.30
C ALA A 124 5.62 -3.83 -5.86
N PRO A 125 4.76 -2.98 -5.27
CA PRO A 125 4.18 -3.25 -3.96
C PRO A 125 3.30 -4.51 -3.92
N LEU A 126 2.64 -4.86 -5.03
CA LEU A 126 1.75 -6.02 -5.12
C LEU A 126 2.48 -7.29 -5.57
N GLU A 127 3.29 -7.17 -6.62
CA GLU A 127 3.90 -8.31 -7.34
C GLU A 127 5.40 -8.45 -7.07
N GLY A 128 6.08 -7.34 -6.73
CA GLY A 128 7.52 -7.32 -6.49
C GLY A 128 7.88 -7.76 -5.08
N ILE A 129 7.05 -7.43 -4.09
CA ILE A 129 7.11 -7.99 -2.74
C ILE A 129 6.27 -9.28 -2.75
N GLY A 130 6.93 -10.43 -2.81
CA GLY A 130 6.28 -11.73 -2.83
C GLY A 130 5.67 -12.08 -1.48
N ASP A 131 6.47 -11.96 -0.42
CA ASP A 131 6.07 -12.31 0.94
C ASP A 131 6.86 -11.48 1.96
N ILE A 132 6.31 -11.29 3.15
CA ILE A 132 6.97 -10.68 4.29
C ILE A 132 6.76 -11.64 5.46
N LYS A 133 7.87 -12.07 6.07
CA LYS A 133 7.88 -13.05 7.16
C LYS A 133 8.59 -12.55 8.39
N ILE A 134 8.12 -12.95 9.56
CA ILE A 134 8.91 -12.88 10.80
C ILE A 134 9.68 -14.20 10.95
N ARG A 135 10.98 -14.12 11.19
CA ARG A 135 11.90 -15.26 11.25
C ARG A 135 12.79 -15.15 12.49
N GLU A 136 13.41 -16.25 12.88
CA GLU A 136 14.25 -16.32 14.09
C GLU A 136 15.74 -16.38 13.72
N ASN A 137 16.55 -15.58 14.41
CA ASN A 137 18.01 -15.64 14.40
C ASN A 137 18.52 -16.84 15.23
N SER A 138 19.82 -17.16 15.12
CA SER A 138 20.43 -18.26 15.89
C SER A 138 20.46 -18.05 17.41
N ASP A 139 20.28 -16.81 17.87
CA ASP A 139 20.17 -16.43 19.28
C ASP A 139 18.72 -16.38 19.80
N GLY A 140 17.74 -16.75 18.98
CA GLY A 140 16.32 -16.75 19.32
C GLY A 140 15.61 -15.40 19.10
N THR A 141 16.31 -14.36 18.64
CA THR A 141 15.69 -13.06 18.35
C THR A 141 14.95 -13.06 17.02
N GLU A 142 13.81 -12.38 16.95
CA GLU A 142 12.99 -12.33 15.72
C GLU A 142 13.36 -11.14 14.82
N TYR A 143 13.34 -11.34 13.51
CA TYR A 143 13.65 -10.34 12.49
C TYR A 143 12.65 -10.38 11.32
N LEU A 144 12.53 -9.25 10.61
CA LEU A 144 11.68 -9.14 9.42
C LEU A 144 12.43 -9.57 8.16
N ALA A 145 11.84 -10.51 7.41
CA ALA A 145 12.37 -11.03 6.15
C ALA A 145 11.45 -10.66 4.98
N VAL A 146 12.00 -9.95 3.99
CA VAL A 146 11.27 -9.57 2.77
C VAL A 146 11.68 -10.47 1.61
N TYR A 147 10.71 -11.16 1.02
CA TYR A 147 10.90 -12.04 -0.13
C TYR A 147 10.54 -11.30 -1.40
N TYR A 148 11.54 -10.90 -2.18
CA TYR A 148 11.33 -10.21 -3.46
C TYR A 148 11.11 -11.20 -4.61
N SER A 149 10.24 -10.81 -5.53
CA SER A 149 9.95 -11.53 -6.78
C SER A 149 10.43 -10.75 -8.00
N GLY A 150 10.56 -11.43 -9.15
CA GLY A 150 11.02 -10.83 -10.41
C GLY A 150 10.39 -9.47 -10.78
N PRO A 151 9.08 -9.25 -10.59
CA PRO A 151 8.42 -7.98 -10.88
C PRO A 151 8.98 -6.78 -10.11
N ILE A 152 9.73 -6.95 -9.01
CA ILE A 152 10.36 -5.83 -8.27
C ILE A 152 11.25 -4.95 -9.19
N ARG A 153 11.77 -5.53 -10.28
CA ARG A 153 12.57 -4.81 -11.28
C ARG A 153 11.82 -3.66 -11.94
N SER A 154 10.49 -3.72 -12.02
CA SER A 154 9.66 -2.64 -12.60
C SER A 154 9.64 -1.37 -11.74
N ALA A 155 9.96 -1.49 -10.45
CA ALA A 155 10.08 -0.34 -9.53
C ALA A 155 11.30 0.54 -9.83
N GLY A 156 12.32 -0.02 -10.50
CA GLY A 156 13.64 0.59 -10.61
C GLY A 156 14.50 0.42 -9.34
N GLY A 157 15.79 0.77 -9.47
CA GLY A 157 16.77 0.57 -8.40
C GLY A 157 16.49 1.39 -7.15
N THR A 158 16.00 2.63 -7.31
CA THR A 158 15.69 3.52 -6.18
C THR A 158 14.57 2.95 -5.31
N ALA A 159 13.42 2.60 -5.90
CA ALA A 159 12.31 2.05 -5.14
C ALA A 159 12.66 0.70 -4.49
N SER A 160 13.46 -0.14 -5.18
CA SER A 160 13.95 -1.41 -4.62
C SER A 160 14.88 -1.20 -3.42
N ALA A 161 15.72 -0.15 -3.43
CA ALA A 161 16.55 0.18 -2.29
C ALA A 161 15.72 0.76 -1.13
N MET A 162 14.76 1.64 -1.46
CA MET A 162 13.89 2.26 -0.46
C MET A 162 12.94 1.25 0.20
N SER A 163 12.51 0.19 -0.48
CA SER A 163 11.70 -0.85 0.15
C SER A 163 12.47 -1.61 1.25
N VAL A 164 13.79 -1.75 1.12
CA VAL A 164 14.65 -2.32 2.18
C VAL A 164 14.72 -1.37 3.38
N LEU A 165 14.92 -0.07 3.14
CA LEU A 165 14.97 0.92 4.21
C LEU A 165 13.62 1.07 4.93
N LEU A 166 12.52 1.03 4.17
CA LEU A 166 11.16 1.00 4.73
C LEU A 166 10.94 -0.22 5.62
N ALA A 167 11.33 -1.42 5.16
CA ALA A 167 11.19 -2.64 5.95
C ALA A 167 12.01 -2.57 7.26
N ASP A 168 13.22 -1.99 7.22
CA ASP A 168 14.01 -1.74 8.42
C ASP A 168 13.35 -0.71 9.36
N TYR A 169 12.73 0.33 8.81
CA TYR A 169 12.00 1.32 9.60
C TYR A 169 10.76 0.71 10.28
N VAL A 170 10.01 -0.13 9.55
CA VAL A 170 8.84 -0.85 10.07
C VAL A 170 9.24 -1.82 11.17
N ARG A 171 10.27 -2.66 10.95
CA ARG A 171 10.69 -3.65 11.95
C ARG A 171 11.18 -2.99 13.24
N ILE A 172 11.81 -1.82 13.17
CA ILE A 172 12.16 -1.01 14.36
C ILE A 172 10.89 -0.57 15.09
N GLY A 173 9.85 -0.15 14.37
CA GLY A 173 8.60 0.31 14.94
C GLY A 173 7.82 -0.76 15.72
N VAL A 174 8.06 -2.03 15.42
CA VAL A 174 7.43 -3.19 16.08
C VAL A 174 8.42 -4.03 16.90
N ASP A 175 9.56 -3.43 17.28
CA ASP A 175 10.57 -4.02 18.17
C ASP A 175 11.19 -5.36 17.71
N LEU A 176 11.30 -5.58 16.41
CA LEU A 176 12.04 -6.70 15.83
C LEU A 176 13.55 -6.40 15.74
N ASP A 177 14.37 -7.42 16.01
CA ASP A 177 15.83 -7.36 15.97
C ASP A 177 16.32 -7.33 14.49
N PRO A 178 17.48 -6.71 14.18
CA PRO A 178 18.14 -6.94 12.91
C PRO A 178 18.44 -8.43 12.62
N PHE A 179 18.45 -8.77 11.34
CA PHE A 179 18.94 -10.06 10.88
C PHE A 179 20.43 -10.25 11.21
N LYS A 180 20.79 -11.40 11.79
CA LYS A 180 22.16 -11.78 12.17
C LYS A 180 22.62 -12.97 11.31
N PRO A 181 23.23 -12.75 10.13
CA PRO A 181 23.68 -13.84 9.27
C PRO A 181 24.78 -14.68 9.93
N SER A 182 24.79 -15.98 9.61
CA SER A 182 25.81 -16.95 10.05
C SER A 182 27.13 -16.82 9.32
#